data_AF-A0A174ZMJ1-F1
#
_entry.id   AF-A0A174ZMJ1-F1
#
_cell.length_a   1.000
_cell.length_b   1.000
_cell.length_c   1.000
_cell.angle_alpha   90.00
_cell.angle_beta   90.00
_cell.angle_gamma   90.00
#
_symmetry.space_group_name_H-M   'P 1'
#
loop_
_entity.id
_entity.type
_entity.pdbx_description
1 polymer ?
#
loop_
_entity_poly.entity_id
_entity_poly.type
_entity_poly.pdbx_seq_one_letter_code
_entity_poly.pdbx_strand_id
1 'polypeptide(L)'
;MKNNTKKSINIGKINIPLNYWTGLAVYAVILLILAICMIAYTGSCLKKYENSQSDKVMNDFINDFTKMAADKTLADNIELPASSEFEGKDTFVNMYMSELDGTTDYTYKKSEGSYNTEEPMYDIYADDKKVARMTLEAKDQHVVLGILTVFDWKVKSIEPVFSAKTNDYTVSIPEGYTFTVNGITVSDDYKTGKVIENPDFVNVSKYVTMPKSVEYKLTGFVNKPEIKIYNASGSEVTANVDAKGNVSVAASGNSADMPSERKEEALNMAKIWDNFLTNDLSGSGHGLATVQQYLIEDSYYWNLAKDYASSADITFISDHTLSGNPYTGVTVDNYIEYNDDCYSCHIAFTKNMTLTSGGARKDVIDSTFYFVKYEGRWAIADMIATTK
;
A
#
# COMPACT_ATOMS: atom_id res chain seq x y z
N MET A 1 -81.90 -59.15 -55.89
CA MET A 1 -81.36 -57.79 -55.64
C MET A 1 -81.16 -57.63 -54.14
N LYS A 2 -79.93 -57.75 -53.62
CA LYS A 2 -79.63 -57.55 -52.20
C LYS A 2 -79.51 -56.05 -51.92
N ASN A 3 -80.39 -55.53 -51.07
CA ASN A 3 -80.31 -54.17 -50.54
C ASN A 3 -79.04 -54.03 -49.70
N ASN A 4 -78.05 -53.29 -50.20
CA ASN A 4 -76.87 -52.88 -49.43
C ASN A 4 -77.30 -51.80 -48.43
N THR A 5 -77.49 -52.19 -47.18
CA THR A 5 -77.69 -51.28 -46.05
C THR A 5 -76.44 -50.40 -45.91
N LYS A 6 -76.55 -49.10 -46.23
CA LYS A 6 -75.48 -48.13 -45.97
C LYS A 6 -75.22 -48.10 -44.47
N LYS A 7 -74.04 -48.56 -44.04
CA LYS A 7 -73.57 -48.39 -42.66
C LYS A 7 -73.41 -46.89 -42.42
N SER A 8 -73.81 -46.41 -41.24
CA SER A 8 -73.57 -45.04 -40.80
C SER A 8 -73.05 -45.08 -39.36
N ILE A 9 -72.25 -44.08 -39.00
CA ILE A 9 -71.77 -43.89 -37.63
C ILE A 9 -72.51 -42.66 -37.09
N ASN A 10 -73.14 -42.82 -35.92
CA ASN A 10 -73.78 -41.73 -35.19
C ASN A 10 -72.81 -41.22 -34.11
N ILE A 11 -72.45 -39.94 -34.20
CA ILE A 11 -71.74 -39.22 -33.13
C ILE A 11 -72.66 -38.08 -32.70
N GLY A 12 -73.29 -38.21 -31.53
CA GLY A 12 -74.31 -37.27 -31.06
C GLY A 12 -75.56 -37.23 -31.97
N LYS A 13 -76.00 -36.03 -32.39
CA LYS A 13 -77.17 -35.82 -33.29
C LYS A 13 -76.83 -35.89 -34.79
N ILE A 14 -75.59 -36.25 -35.17
CA ILE A 14 -75.12 -36.20 -36.56
C ILE A 14 -74.98 -37.63 -37.11
N ASN A 15 -75.68 -37.92 -38.21
CA ASN A 15 -75.67 -39.22 -38.88
C ASN A 15 -74.84 -39.13 -40.18
N ILE A 16 -73.64 -39.73 -40.19
CA ILE A 16 -72.71 -39.65 -41.33
C ILE A 16 -72.83 -40.92 -42.18
N PRO A 17 -73.30 -40.86 -43.44
CA PRO A 17 -73.36 -42.04 -44.30
C PRO A 17 -71.94 -42.49 -44.65
N LEU A 18 -71.56 -43.75 -44.36
CA LEU A 18 -70.24 -44.27 -44.78
C LEU A 18 -70.26 -44.53 -46.29
N ASN A 19 -69.70 -43.59 -47.04
CA ASN A 19 -69.17 -43.84 -48.37
C ASN A 19 -67.67 -43.52 -48.32
N TYR A 20 -66.91 -43.98 -49.33
CA TYR A 20 -65.45 -43.79 -49.38
C TYR A 20 -65.03 -42.32 -49.15
N TRP A 21 -65.80 -41.38 -49.70
CA TRP A 21 -65.55 -39.94 -49.62
C TRP A 21 -65.78 -39.35 -48.22
N THR A 22 -66.80 -39.79 -47.47
CA THR A 22 -67.02 -39.34 -46.09
C THR A 22 -65.96 -39.91 -45.15
N GLY A 23 -65.52 -41.16 -45.35
CA GLY A 23 -64.39 -41.74 -44.62
C GLY A 23 -63.08 -40.98 -44.87
N LEU A 24 -62.80 -40.63 -46.13
CA LEU A 24 -61.63 -39.84 -46.52
C LEU A 24 -61.65 -38.43 -45.91
N ALA A 25 -62.82 -37.77 -45.91
CA ALA A 25 -62.97 -36.43 -45.33
C ALA A 25 -62.74 -36.42 -43.81
N VAL A 26 -63.28 -37.41 -43.08
CA VAL A 26 -63.03 -37.54 -41.62
C VAL A 26 -61.55 -37.80 -41.34
N TYR A 27 -60.91 -38.68 -42.11
CA TYR A 27 -59.47 -38.93 -42.00
C TYR A 27 -58.64 -37.66 -42.27
N ALA A 28 -58.99 -36.90 -43.31
CA ALA A 28 -58.32 -35.64 -43.64
C ALA A 28 -58.47 -34.59 -42.53
N VAL A 29 -59.65 -34.49 -41.90
CA VAL A 29 -59.87 -33.58 -40.76
C VAL A 29 -59.05 -34.00 -39.54
N ILE A 30 -58.97 -35.30 -39.24
CA ILE A 30 -58.14 -35.81 -38.13
C ILE A 30 -56.65 -35.51 -38.41
N LEU A 31 -56.17 -35.76 -39.63
CA LEU A 31 -54.81 -35.40 -40.02
C LEU A 31 -54.54 -33.89 -39.91
N LEU A 32 -55.51 -33.06 -40.29
CA LEU A 32 -55.40 -31.60 -40.15
C LEU A 32 -55.26 -31.19 -38.68
N ILE A 33 -56.08 -31.76 -37.79
CA ILE A 33 -56.00 -31.50 -36.35
C ILE A 33 -54.64 -31.95 -35.79
N LEU A 34 -54.18 -33.15 -36.14
CA LEU A 34 -52.87 -33.66 -35.73
C LEU A 34 -51.73 -32.76 -36.24
N ALA A 35 -51.82 -32.28 -37.48
CA ALA A 35 -50.86 -31.34 -38.04
C ALA A 35 -50.84 -30.01 -37.27
N ILE A 36 -52.01 -29.45 -36.94
CA ILE A 36 -52.11 -28.22 -36.15
C ILE A 36 -51.53 -28.43 -34.74
N CYS A 37 -51.83 -29.55 -34.08
CA CYS A 37 -51.27 -29.88 -32.77
C CYS A 37 -49.75 -30.04 -32.82
N MET A 38 -49.22 -30.72 -33.84
CA MET A 38 -47.78 -30.85 -34.08
C MET A 38 -47.10 -29.49 -34.29
N ILE A 39 -47.70 -28.60 -35.09
CA ILE A 39 -47.19 -27.25 -35.33
C ILE A 39 -47.18 -26.45 -34.02
N ALA A 40 -48.27 -26.48 -33.25
CA ALA A 40 -48.35 -25.78 -31.97
C ALA A 40 -47.33 -26.30 -30.95
N TYR A 41 -47.16 -27.62 -30.85
CA TYR A 41 -46.17 -28.25 -29.98
C TYR A 41 -44.74 -27.90 -30.40
N THR A 42 -44.44 -27.98 -31.70
CA THR A 42 -43.13 -27.62 -32.25
C THR A 42 -42.82 -26.14 -31.98
N GLY A 43 -43.79 -25.25 -32.21
CA GLY A 43 -43.65 -23.82 -31.91
C GLY A 43 -43.41 -23.54 -30.43
N SER A 44 -44.08 -24.26 -29.53
CA SER A 44 -43.82 -24.14 -28.09
C SER A 44 -42.42 -24.62 -27.70
N CYS A 45 -41.96 -25.74 -28.27
CA CYS A 45 -40.62 -26.27 -28.02
C CYS A 45 -39.52 -25.34 -28.53
N LEU A 46 -39.68 -24.79 -29.74
CA LEU A 46 -38.76 -23.82 -30.32
C LEU A 46 -38.68 -22.56 -29.45
N LYS A 47 -39.83 -22.04 -28.98
CA LYS A 47 -39.86 -20.88 -28.09
C LYS A 47 -39.14 -21.14 -26.75
N LYS A 48 -39.27 -22.35 -26.19
CA LYS A 48 -38.52 -22.74 -24.98
C LYS A 48 -37.01 -22.81 -25.25
N TYR A 49 -36.62 -23.44 -26.36
CA TYR A 49 -35.22 -23.54 -26.77
C TYR A 49 -34.58 -22.18 -27.00
N GLU A 50 -35.27 -21.27 -27.72
CA GLU A 50 -34.82 -19.90 -27.93
C GLU A 50 -34.68 -19.14 -26.60
N ASN A 51 -35.64 -19.27 -25.69
CA ASN A 51 -35.60 -18.67 -24.36
C ASN A 51 -34.46 -19.19 -23.48
N SER A 52 -34.00 -20.43 -23.70
CA SER A 52 -32.90 -21.04 -22.96
C SER A 52 -31.52 -20.73 -23.52
N GLN A 53 -31.40 -19.95 -24.59
CA GLN A 53 -30.09 -19.53 -25.07
C GLN A 53 -29.46 -18.59 -24.03
N SER A 54 -28.19 -18.80 -23.70
CA SER A 54 -27.48 -17.99 -22.71
C SER A 54 -27.47 -16.51 -23.08
N ASP A 55 -27.38 -16.18 -24.38
CA ASP A 55 -27.47 -14.79 -24.87
C ASP A 55 -28.85 -14.15 -24.56
N LYS A 56 -29.93 -14.94 -24.55
CA LYS A 56 -31.25 -14.44 -24.19
C LYS A 56 -31.36 -14.15 -22.69
N VAL A 57 -30.80 -15.03 -21.86
CA VAL A 57 -30.69 -14.80 -20.41
C VAL A 57 -29.83 -13.57 -20.10
N MET A 58 -28.75 -13.37 -20.85
CA MET A 58 -27.92 -12.17 -20.75
C MET A 58 -28.67 -10.88 -21.09
N ASN A 59 -29.58 -10.90 -22.08
CA ASN A 59 -30.41 -9.73 -22.41
C ASN A 59 -31.37 -9.37 -21.26
N ASP A 60 -31.90 -10.35 -20.53
CA ASP A 60 -32.74 -10.07 -19.37
C ASP A 60 -31.87 -9.54 -18.22
N PHE A 61 -30.70 -10.17 -17.99
CA PHE A 61 -29.77 -9.75 -16.96
C PHE A 61 -29.22 -8.33 -17.17
N ILE A 62 -28.87 -7.92 -18.40
CA ILE A 62 -28.29 -6.59 -18.64
C ILE A 62 -29.30 -5.47 -18.30
N ASN A 63 -30.59 -5.73 -18.48
CA ASN A 63 -31.65 -4.81 -18.05
C ASN A 63 -31.71 -4.70 -16.52
N ASP A 64 -31.57 -5.82 -15.81
CA ASP A 64 -31.55 -5.82 -14.35
C ASP A 64 -30.27 -5.22 -13.80
N PHE A 65 -29.11 -5.47 -14.43
CA PHE A 65 -27.83 -4.84 -14.14
C PHE A 65 -27.93 -3.32 -14.28
N THR A 66 -28.54 -2.83 -15.37
CA THR A 66 -28.75 -1.40 -15.61
C THR A 66 -29.59 -0.77 -14.49
N LYS A 67 -30.66 -1.44 -14.06
CA LYS A 67 -31.49 -0.97 -12.93
C LYS A 67 -30.71 -0.99 -11.61
N MET A 68 -30.01 -2.08 -11.30
CA MET A 68 -29.22 -2.19 -10.07
C MET A 68 -28.11 -1.13 -9.99
N ALA A 69 -27.47 -0.82 -11.13
CA ALA A 69 -26.49 0.26 -11.21
C ALA A 69 -27.14 1.64 -10.99
N ALA A 70 -28.28 1.91 -11.63
CA ALA A 70 -29.02 3.16 -11.47
C ALA A 70 -29.55 3.37 -10.03
N ASP A 71 -30.02 2.29 -9.39
CA ASP A 71 -30.54 2.28 -8.02
C ASP A 71 -29.43 2.20 -6.96
N LYS A 72 -28.16 2.07 -7.37
CA LYS A 72 -26.98 1.92 -6.48
C LYS A 72 -27.05 0.70 -5.56
N THR A 73 -27.71 -0.38 -5.99
CA THR A 73 -27.87 -1.65 -5.25
C THR A 73 -27.03 -2.80 -5.84
N LEU A 74 -26.29 -2.54 -6.91
CA LEU A 74 -25.49 -3.57 -7.59
C LEU A 74 -24.44 -4.21 -6.67
N ALA A 75 -23.86 -3.45 -5.72
CA ALA A 75 -22.85 -3.95 -4.79
C ALA A 75 -23.41 -4.95 -3.77
N ASP A 76 -24.72 -4.92 -3.50
CA ASP A 76 -25.36 -5.90 -2.62
C ASP A 76 -25.41 -7.30 -3.26
N ASN A 77 -25.19 -7.38 -4.59
CA ASN A 77 -25.31 -8.58 -5.40
C ASN A 77 -23.98 -9.07 -5.96
N ILE A 78 -22.87 -8.41 -5.59
CA ILE A 78 -21.53 -8.70 -6.10
C ILE A 78 -20.56 -8.86 -4.93
N GLU A 79 -19.71 -9.89 -4.99
CA GLU A 79 -18.58 -10.00 -4.06
C GLU A 79 -17.46 -9.04 -4.49
N LEU A 80 -17.30 -7.96 -3.71
CA LEU A 80 -16.19 -7.04 -3.87
C LEU A 80 -14.96 -7.57 -3.13
N PRO A 81 -13.74 -7.31 -3.65
CA PRO A 81 -12.53 -7.65 -2.93
C PRO A 81 -12.50 -6.93 -1.58
N ALA A 82 -11.90 -7.57 -0.58
CA ALA A 82 -11.73 -6.96 0.73
C ALA A 82 -10.90 -5.67 0.59
N SER A 83 -11.44 -4.57 1.11
CA SER A 83 -10.68 -3.35 1.31
C SER A 83 -9.64 -3.56 2.41
N SER A 84 -8.63 -2.68 2.43
CA SER A 84 -7.85 -2.47 3.65
C SER A 84 -8.81 -2.31 4.85
N GLU A 85 -8.49 -2.91 5.99
CA GLU A 85 -9.32 -2.76 7.21
C GLU A 85 -9.33 -1.31 7.72
N PHE A 86 -8.38 -0.51 7.24
CA PHE A 86 -8.26 0.92 7.50
C PHE A 86 -9.14 1.78 6.58
N GLU A 87 -9.86 1.15 5.64
CA GLU A 87 -10.88 1.78 4.81
C GLU A 87 -12.26 1.23 5.19
N GLY A 88 -13.26 2.11 5.21
CA GLY A 88 -14.63 1.68 5.49
C GLY A 88 -15.08 0.67 4.43
N LYS A 89 -15.93 -0.30 4.83
CA LYS A 89 -16.46 -1.33 3.91
C LYS A 89 -17.09 -0.74 2.65
N ASP A 90 -17.69 0.44 2.78
CA ASP A 90 -18.36 1.13 1.68
C ASP A 90 -17.39 1.83 0.72
N THR A 91 -16.10 1.94 1.04
CA THR A 91 -15.12 2.65 0.21
C THR A 91 -14.99 2.02 -1.17
N PHE A 92 -14.82 0.70 -1.24
CA PHE A 92 -14.76 -0.02 -2.51
C PHE A 92 -16.09 0.02 -3.26
N VAL A 93 -17.21 -0.10 -2.54
CA VAL A 93 -18.56 -0.02 -3.10
C VAL A 93 -18.77 1.32 -3.79
N ASN A 94 -18.52 2.41 -3.07
CA ASN A 94 -18.70 3.77 -3.57
C ASN A 94 -17.78 4.06 -4.76
N MET A 95 -16.53 3.61 -4.70
CA MET A 95 -15.62 3.73 -5.83
C MET A 95 -16.15 2.99 -7.06
N TYR A 96 -16.54 1.72 -6.90
CA TYR A 96 -17.07 0.92 -8.01
C TYR A 96 -18.32 1.55 -8.61
N MET A 97 -19.28 2.00 -7.78
CA MET A 97 -20.48 2.70 -8.25
C MET A 97 -20.16 4.02 -8.95
N SER A 98 -19.15 4.77 -8.47
CA SER A 98 -18.75 6.02 -9.12
C SER A 98 -18.15 5.81 -10.51
N GLU A 99 -17.56 4.65 -10.80
CA GLU A 99 -17.10 4.32 -12.15
C GLU A 99 -18.28 4.05 -13.11
N LEU A 100 -19.47 3.77 -12.58
CA LEU A 100 -20.71 3.54 -13.33
C LEU A 100 -21.55 4.81 -13.46
N ASP A 101 -21.31 5.83 -12.63
CA ASP A 101 -22.04 7.09 -12.67
C ASP A 101 -21.87 7.78 -14.04
N GLY A 102 -22.99 8.15 -14.65
CA GLY A 102 -23.00 8.80 -15.97
C GLY A 102 -22.94 7.86 -17.17
N THR A 103 -22.92 6.54 -16.94
CA THR A 103 -22.99 5.54 -18.02
C THR A 103 -24.27 5.71 -18.84
N THR A 104 -24.13 5.74 -20.17
CA THR A 104 -25.28 5.89 -21.08
C THR A 104 -25.81 4.56 -21.59
N ASP A 105 -24.96 3.55 -21.72
CA ASP A 105 -25.33 2.23 -22.22
C ASP A 105 -24.56 1.10 -21.52
N TYR A 106 -25.25 -0.01 -21.31
CA TYR A 106 -24.68 -1.25 -20.79
C TYR A 106 -24.82 -2.36 -21.82
N THR A 107 -23.69 -2.93 -22.23
CA THR A 107 -23.64 -4.01 -23.22
C THR A 107 -22.89 -5.21 -22.66
N TYR A 108 -22.99 -6.36 -23.34
CA TYR A 108 -22.23 -7.54 -22.99
C TYR A 108 -21.67 -8.22 -24.24
N LYS A 109 -20.57 -8.95 -24.05
CA LYS A 109 -19.98 -9.84 -25.06
C LYS A 109 -19.58 -11.14 -24.40
N LYS A 110 -19.71 -12.25 -25.11
CA LYS A 110 -19.18 -13.52 -24.61
C LYS A 110 -17.67 -13.40 -24.42
N SER A 111 -17.16 -13.77 -23.25
CA SER A 111 -15.75 -13.57 -22.90
C SER A 111 -14.84 -14.43 -23.79
N GLU A 112 -13.70 -13.87 -24.18
CA GLU A 112 -12.62 -14.66 -24.78
C GLU A 112 -12.19 -15.75 -23.78
N GLY A 113 -12.20 -17.01 -24.23
CA GLY A 113 -11.91 -18.16 -23.37
C GLY A 113 -13.13 -18.87 -22.77
N SER A 114 -14.36 -18.40 -23.04
CA SER A 114 -15.60 -19.07 -22.61
C SER A 114 -15.89 -20.34 -23.44
N TYR A 115 -15.12 -21.41 -23.22
CA TYR A 115 -15.29 -22.69 -23.93
C TYR A 115 -16.25 -23.65 -23.24
N ASN A 116 -16.49 -23.49 -21.94
CA ASN A 116 -17.46 -24.31 -21.22
C ASN A 116 -18.88 -23.90 -21.64
N THR A 117 -19.60 -24.81 -22.28
CA THR A 117 -20.98 -24.57 -22.71
C THR A 117 -21.97 -24.62 -21.56
N GLU A 118 -21.63 -25.26 -20.44
CA GLU A 118 -22.45 -25.32 -19.22
C GLU A 118 -22.13 -24.18 -18.25
N GLU A 119 -20.98 -23.51 -18.42
CA GLU A 119 -20.60 -22.32 -17.67
C GLU A 119 -20.08 -21.20 -18.59
N PRO A 120 -20.95 -20.64 -19.45
CA PRO A 120 -20.54 -19.58 -20.34
C PRO A 120 -20.23 -18.31 -19.53
N MET A 121 -19.16 -17.63 -19.95
CA MET A 121 -18.68 -16.39 -19.34
C MET A 121 -18.97 -15.21 -20.27
N TYR A 122 -19.42 -14.10 -19.69
CA TYR A 122 -19.76 -12.88 -20.40
C TYR A 122 -19.08 -11.67 -19.74
N ASP A 123 -18.43 -10.85 -20.56
CA ASP A 123 -17.85 -9.57 -20.15
C ASP A 123 -18.90 -8.47 -20.35
N ILE A 124 -19.12 -7.67 -19.31
CA ILE A 124 -20.10 -6.56 -19.28
C ILE A 124 -19.35 -5.24 -19.44
N TYR A 125 -19.90 -4.35 -20.26
CA TYR A 125 -19.31 -3.07 -20.60
C TYR A 125 -20.27 -1.93 -20.29
N ALA A 126 -19.75 -0.86 -19.69
CA ALA A 126 -20.37 0.45 -19.53
C ALA A 126 -19.68 1.43 -20.48
N ASP A 127 -20.37 1.96 -21.49
CA ASP A 127 -19.80 2.85 -22.52
C ASP A 127 -18.41 2.37 -23.04
N ASP A 128 -18.35 1.11 -23.49
CA ASP A 128 -17.13 0.40 -23.97
C ASP A 128 -16.05 0.07 -22.93
N LYS A 129 -16.19 0.47 -21.66
CA LYS A 129 -15.31 0.06 -20.56
C LYS A 129 -15.82 -1.22 -19.94
N LYS A 130 -14.99 -2.26 -19.86
CA LYS A 130 -15.35 -3.49 -19.13
C LYS A 130 -15.50 -3.21 -17.63
N VAL A 131 -16.67 -3.52 -17.06
CA VAL A 131 -17.02 -3.23 -15.66
C VAL A 131 -17.33 -4.47 -14.82
N ALA A 132 -17.61 -5.60 -15.46
CA ALA A 132 -17.83 -6.86 -14.78
C ALA A 132 -17.61 -8.06 -15.71
N ARG A 133 -17.48 -9.23 -15.11
CA ARG A 133 -17.51 -10.52 -15.77
C ARG A 133 -18.52 -11.40 -15.05
N MET A 134 -19.51 -11.91 -15.77
CA MET A 134 -20.49 -12.82 -15.23
C MET A 134 -20.23 -14.24 -15.72
N THR A 135 -20.40 -15.20 -14.83
CA THR A 135 -20.41 -16.63 -15.15
C THR A 135 -21.80 -17.17 -14.89
N LEU A 136 -22.39 -17.82 -15.90
CA LEU A 136 -23.63 -18.57 -15.73
C LEU A 136 -23.30 -20.02 -15.37
N GLU A 137 -24.27 -20.74 -14.81
CA GLU A 137 -24.22 -22.18 -14.56
C GLU A 137 -25.51 -22.82 -15.08
N ALA A 138 -25.36 -23.87 -15.89
CA ALA A 138 -26.46 -24.72 -16.32
C ALA A 138 -26.90 -25.60 -15.15
N LYS A 139 -28.08 -25.33 -14.59
CA LYS A 139 -28.60 -26.03 -13.42
C LYS A 139 -29.28 -27.35 -13.80
N ASP A 140 -30.14 -27.30 -14.80
CA ASP A 140 -30.92 -28.44 -15.29
C ASP A 140 -30.89 -28.46 -16.82
N GLN A 141 -30.91 -29.66 -17.39
CA GLN A 141 -30.92 -29.89 -18.83
C GLN A 141 -32.13 -30.74 -19.22
N HIS A 142 -32.83 -30.33 -20.27
CA HIS A 142 -33.90 -31.13 -20.85
C HIS A 142 -33.87 -31.14 -22.38
N VAL A 143 -34.27 -32.26 -22.97
CA VAL A 143 -34.31 -32.42 -24.43
C VAL A 143 -35.73 -32.20 -24.94
N VAL A 144 -35.89 -31.27 -25.88
CA VAL A 144 -37.14 -31.05 -26.62
C VAL A 144 -36.96 -31.47 -28.07
N LEU A 145 -38.05 -31.95 -28.70
CA LEU A 145 -38.04 -32.46 -30.09
C LEU A 145 -37.01 -33.59 -30.35
N GLY A 146 -36.50 -34.24 -29.31
CA GLY A 146 -35.52 -35.33 -29.38
C GLY A 146 -34.10 -34.92 -29.76
N ILE A 147 -33.87 -33.65 -30.13
CA ILE A 147 -32.58 -33.17 -30.64
C ILE A 147 -32.12 -31.83 -30.04
N LEU A 148 -33.04 -31.04 -29.47
CA LEU A 148 -32.71 -29.71 -28.95
C LEU A 148 -32.50 -29.79 -27.44
N THR A 149 -31.35 -29.33 -26.99
CA THR A 149 -31.04 -29.21 -25.57
C THR A 149 -31.47 -27.84 -25.06
N VAL A 150 -32.18 -27.83 -23.95
CA VAL A 150 -32.66 -26.63 -23.25
C VAL A 150 -32.03 -26.61 -21.87
N PHE A 151 -31.44 -25.47 -21.51
CA PHE A 151 -30.79 -25.26 -20.22
C PHE A 151 -31.59 -24.30 -19.35
N ASP A 152 -31.71 -24.63 -18.06
CA ASP A 152 -32.16 -23.68 -17.04
C ASP A 152 -30.93 -23.03 -16.41
N TRP A 153 -30.79 -21.72 -16.61
CA TRP A 153 -29.60 -20.97 -16.20
C TRP A 153 -29.75 -20.36 -14.81
N LYS A 154 -28.63 -20.28 -14.09
CA LYS A 154 -28.47 -19.49 -12.88
C LYS A 154 -27.20 -18.64 -12.99
N VAL A 155 -27.19 -17.46 -12.38
CA VAL A 155 -25.95 -16.70 -12.17
C VAL A 155 -25.08 -17.43 -11.14
N LYS A 156 -23.88 -17.83 -11.56
CA LYS A 156 -22.88 -18.49 -10.71
C LYS A 156 -22.05 -17.46 -9.95
N SER A 157 -21.51 -16.47 -10.66
CA SER A 157 -20.74 -15.37 -10.09
C SER A 157 -20.84 -14.11 -10.96
N ILE A 158 -20.67 -12.96 -10.32
CA ILE A 158 -20.44 -11.67 -10.97
C ILE A 158 -19.15 -11.13 -10.36
N GLU A 159 -18.11 -11.02 -11.16
CA GLU A 159 -16.81 -10.50 -10.77
C GLU A 159 -16.69 -9.05 -11.25
N PRO A 160 -16.58 -8.07 -10.35
CA PRO A 160 -16.46 -6.67 -10.74
C PRO A 160 -15.08 -6.44 -11.38
N VAL A 161 -15.05 -5.63 -12.44
CA VAL A 161 -13.83 -5.13 -13.05
C VAL A 161 -13.79 -3.63 -12.85
N PHE A 162 -12.86 -3.17 -12.04
CA PHE A 162 -12.66 -1.75 -11.77
C PHE A 162 -11.28 -1.33 -12.28
N SER A 163 -11.18 -0.06 -12.70
CA SER A 163 -9.90 0.48 -13.17
C SER A 163 -8.95 0.87 -12.04
N ALA A 164 -9.50 1.06 -10.84
CA ALA A 164 -8.72 1.48 -9.69
C ALA A 164 -7.70 0.42 -9.27
N LYS A 165 -6.43 0.84 -9.23
CA LYS A 165 -5.37 0.05 -8.62
C LYS A 165 -5.35 0.38 -7.14
N THR A 166 -5.28 -0.66 -6.31
CA THR A 166 -4.93 -0.45 -4.91
C THR A 166 -3.47 -0.03 -4.81
N ASN A 167 -3.18 0.78 -3.80
CA ASN A 167 -1.83 1.19 -3.45
C ASN A 167 -1.41 0.51 -2.14
N ASP A 168 -0.12 0.23 -2.07
CA ASP A 168 0.54 -0.24 -0.86
C ASP A 168 1.41 0.89 -0.31
N TYR A 169 1.49 0.98 1.01
CA TYR A 169 2.27 1.98 1.73
C TYR A 169 3.23 1.29 2.70
N THR A 170 4.43 1.84 2.82
CA THR A 170 5.36 1.47 3.89
C THR A 170 5.41 2.57 4.93
N VAL A 171 5.40 2.17 6.19
CA VAL A 171 5.53 3.07 7.34
C VAL A 171 6.74 2.63 8.16
N SER A 172 7.74 3.50 8.30
CA SER A 172 8.96 3.23 9.09
C SER A 172 8.99 4.15 10.29
N ILE A 173 8.91 3.62 11.50
CA ILE A 173 8.88 4.41 12.75
C ILE A 173 9.88 3.88 13.78
N PRO A 174 10.35 4.71 14.73
CA PRO A 174 11.21 4.26 15.81
C PRO A 174 10.54 3.14 16.63
N GLU A 175 11.35 2.23 17.18
CA GLU A 175 10.85 1.21 18.09
C GLU A 175 10.17 1.84 19.32
N GLY A 176 9.03 1.29 19.73
CA GLY A 176 8.21 1.82 20.83
C GLY A 176 7.24 2.94 20.43
N TYR A 177 7.28 3.42 19.17
CA TYR A 177 6.28 4.36 18.66
C TYR A 177 5.05 3.60 18.18
N THR A 178 3.92 4.31 18.12
CA THR A 178 2.67 3.80 17.55
C THR A 178 2.19 4.72 16.44
N PHE A 179 1.25 4.26 15.62
CA PHE A 179 0.66 5.09 14.59
C PHE A 179 -0.78 4.67 14.29
N THR A 180 -1.54 5.61 13.75
CA THR A 180 -2.90 5.38 13.29
C THR A 180 -2.99 5.59 11.79
N VAL A 181 -3.81 4.78 11.13
CA VAL A 181 -4.19 4.92 9.73
C VAL A 181 -5.69 5.22 9.70
N ASN A 182 -6.09 6.39 9.19
CA ASN A 182 -7.47 6.88 9.20
C ASN A 182 -8.12 6.82 10.59
N GLY A 183 -7.34 7.10 11.64
CA GLY A 183 -7.80 7.07 13.04
C GLY A 183 -7.83 5.69 13.70
N ILE A 184 -7.51 4.61 12.98
CA ILE A 184 -7.44 3.25 13.51
C ILE A 184 -5.99 2.94 13.89
N THR A 185 -5.74 2.49 15.12
CA THR A 185 -4.40 2.09 15.58
C THR A 185 -3.94 0.83 14.86
N VAL A 186 -2.71 0.84 14.33
CA VAL A 186 -2.14 -0.30 13.62
C VAL A 186 -1.49 -1.28 14.59
N SER A 187 -1.77 -2.58 14.43
CA SER A 187 -1.16 -3.64 15.22
C SER A 187 0.21 -4.06 14.67
N ASP A 188 0.95 -4.83 15.46
CA ASP A 188 2.24 -5.41 15.05
C ASP A 188 2.12 -6.51 13.97
N ASP A 189 0.90 -6.94 13.61
CA ASP A 189 0.69 -7.93 12.53
C ASP A 189 1.13 -7.39 11.16
N TYR A 190 1.20 -6.07 11.01
CA TYR A 190 1.65 -5.39 9.80
C TYR A 190 3.17 -5.16 9.75
N LYS A 191 3.90 -5.49 10.83
CA LYS A 191 5.34 -5.30 10.94
C LYS A 191 6.06 -6.32 10.06
N THR A 192 6.98 -5.86 9.20
CA THR A 192 7.66 -6.73 8.22
C THR A 192 8.87 -7.48 8.79
N GLY A 193 9.22 -7.21 10.05
CA GLY A 193 10.44 -7.69 10.70
C GLY A 193 11.71 -6.97 10.25
N LYS A 194 11.62 -6.08 9.25
CA LYS A 194 12.75 -5.26 8.80
C LYS A 194 13.04 -4.18 9.84
N VAL A 195 14.30 -4.18 10.29
CA VAL A 195 14.86 -3.18 11.19
C VAL A 195 15.77 -2.26 10.37
N ILE A 196 15.65 -0.96 10.59
CA ILE A 196 16.39 0.08 9.88
C ILE A 196 17.22 0.83 10.91
N GLU A 197 18.54 0.78 10.75
CA GLU A 197 19.48 1.54 11.57
C GLU A 197 19.66 2.94 10.99
N ASN A 198 19.79 3.95 11.85
CA ASN A 198 20.08 5.30 11.42
C ASN A 198 21.56 5.38 10.96
N PRO A 199 21.85 5.82 9.73
CA PRO A 199 23.24 5.92 9.23
C PRO A 199 24.13 6.81 10.10
N ASP A 200 23.57 7.82 10.76
CA ASP A 200 24.32 8.72 11.65
C ASP A 200 24.83 7.99 12.91
N PHE A 201 24.30 6.81 13.22
CA PHE A 201 24.68 6.04 14.39
C PHE A 201 25.77 5.00 14.12
N VAL A 202 26.28 4.87 12.88
CA VAL A 202 27.21 3.80 12.49
C VAL A 202 28.48 3.74 13.35
N ASN A 203 29.04 4.88 13.77
CA ASN A 203 30.21 4.88 14.66
C ASN A 203 29.84 4.72 16.12
N VAL A 204 28.67 5.19 16.52
CA VAL A 204 28.20 5.18 17.91
C VAL A 204 27.70 3.79 18.31
N SER A 205 26.99 3.09 17.42
CA SER A 205 26.39 1.78 17.65
C SER A 205 27.39 0.65 17.88
N LYS A 206 28.69 0.90 17.63
CA LYS A 206 29.80 -0.01 17.95
C LYS A 206 30.03 -0.13 19.46
N TYR A 207 29.62 0.87 20.24
CA TYR A 207 29.93 0.99 21.66
C TYR A 207 28.70 0.88 22.55
N VAL A 208 27.54 1.31 22.05
CA VAL A 208 26.28 1.39 22.82
C VAL A 208 25.09 0.98 21.94
N THR A 209 24.02 0.50 22.57
CA THR A 209 22.78 0.17 21.84
C THR A 209 22.06 1.45 21.42
N MET A 210 21.92 1.65 20.11
CA MET A 210 21.24 2.82 19.56
C MET A 210 19.78 2.52 19.18
N PRO A 211 18.85 3.51 19.27
CA PRO A 211 17.49 3.36 18.80
C PRO A 211 17.43 2.95 17.32
N LYS A 212 16.46 2.10 16.98
CA LYS A 212 16.24 1.60 15.62
C LYS A 212 14.83 1.90 15.16
N SER A 213 14.62 1.93 13.85
CA SER A 213 13.29 2.00 13.25
C SER A 213 12.83 0.62 12.79
N VAL A 214 11.52 0.40 12.79
CA VAL A 214 10.85 -0.81 12.32
C VAL A 214 9.90 -0.45 11.19
N GLU A 215 9.81 -1.34 10.20
CA GLU A 215 8.95 -1.14 9.03
C GLU A 215 7.64 -1.91 9.14
N TYR A 216 6.56 -1.26 8.73
CA TYR A 216 5.23 -1.81 8.55
C TYR A 216 4.84 -1.73 7.07
N LYS A 217 4.15 -2.76 6.59
CA LYS A 217 3.61 -2.78 5.22
C LYS A 217 2.09 -2.82 5.26
N LEU A 218 1.48 -1.77 4.72
CA LEU A 218 0.03 -1.62 4.59
C LEU A 218 -0.35 -1.86 3.13
N THR A 219 -1.37 -2.67 2.87
CA THR A 219 -1.73 -3.07 1.50
C THR A 219 -3.21 -2.83 1.19
N GLY A 220 -3.53 -2.67 -0.09
CA GLY A 220 -4.92 -2.73 -0.54
C GLY A 220 -5.72 -1.43 -0.36
N PHE A 221 -5.07 -0.27 -0.42
CA PHE A 221 -5.74 1.03 -0.25
C PHE A 221 -6.25 1.57 -1.57
N VAL A 222 -7.53 1.94 -1.60
CA VAL A 222 -8.14 2.67 -2.72
C VAL A 222 -7.80 4.15 -2.64
N ASN A 223 -7.94 4.73 -1.44
CA ASN A 223 -7.68 6.13 -1.19
C ASN A 223 -6.33 6.32 -0.51
N LYS A 224 -5.76 7.51 -0.68
CA LYS A 224 -4.57 7.90 0.08
C LYS A 224 -4.95 7.97 1.57
N PRO A 225 -4.31 7.18 2.45
CA PRO A 225 -4.63 7.18 3.87
C PRO A 225 -4.07 8.41 4.59
N GLU A 226 -4.74 8.81 5.67
CA GLU A 226 -4.17 9.71 6.68
C GLU A 226 -3.37 8.87 7.68
N ILE A 227 -2.07 9.15 7.81
CA ILE A 227 -1.18 8.42 8.72
C ILE A 227 -0.65 9.42 9.76
N LYS A 228 -0.86 9.11 11.04
CA LYS A 228 -0.38 9.91 12.18
C LYS A 228 0.47 9.04 13.10
N ILE A 229 1.65 9.52 13.46
CA ILE A 229 2.63 8.78 14.27
C ILE A 229 2.70 9.42 15.65
N TYR A 230 2.80 8.60 16.68
CA TYR A 230 2.86 9.00 18.07
C TYR A 230 4.12 8.43 18.72
N ASN A 231 4.82 9.26 19.50
CA ASN A 231 5.98 8.83 20.26
C ASN A 231 5.57 7.97 21.48
N ALA A 232 6.56 7.46 22.22
CA ALA A 232 6.32 6.65 23.41
C ALA A 232 5.55 7.38 24.53
N SER A 233 5.50 8.72 24.53
CA SER A 233 4.69 9.51 25.47
C SER A 233 3.25 9.77 24.99
N GLY A 234 2.88 9.30 23.80
CA GLY A 234 1.57 9.49 23.19
C GLY A 234 1.38 10.84 22.46
N SER A 235 2.45 11.61 22.25
CA SER A 235 2.42 12.86 21.52
C SER A 235 2.61 12.63 20.03
N GLU A 236 1.81 13.30 19.19
CA GLU A 236 1.94 13.22 17.73
C GLU A 236 3.28 13.82 17.27
N VAL A 237 3.94 13.15 16.32
CA VAL A 237 5.22 13.58 15.75
C VAL A 237 5.10 13.84 14.26
N THR A 238 5.82 14.86 13.79
CA THR A 238 5.91 15.15 12.36
C THR A 238 6.71 14.06 11.65
N ALA A 239 6.16 13.53 10.57
CA ALA A 239 6.77 12.49 9.77
C ALA A 239 7.19 13.00 8.39
N ASN A 240 8.22 12.37 7.82
CA ASN A 240 8.57 12.56 6.42
C ASN A 240 7.65 11.70 5.55
N VAL A 241 7.12 12.30 4.48
CA VAL A 241 6.24 11.61 3.53
C VAL A 241 6.83 11.73 2.14
N ASP A 242 7.14 10.59 1.51
CA ASP A 242 7.70 10.56 0.16
C ASP A 242 6.64 10.84 -0.92
N ALA A 243 7.07 10.93 -2.19
CA ALA A 243 6.18 11.18 -3.32
C ALA A 243 5.13 10.09 -3.55
N LYS A 244 5.36 8.86 -3.05
CA LYS A 244 4.40 7.74 -3.12
C LYS A 244 3.44 7.74 -1.93
N GLY A 245 3.70 8.55 -0.89
CA GLY A 245 2.93 8.58 0.34
C GLY A 245 3.45 7.63 1.42
N ASN A 246 4.64 7.03 1.24
CA ASN A 246 5.28 6.27 2.31
C ASN A 246 5.72 7.21 3.42
N VAL A 247 5.61 6.75 4.66
CA VAL A 247 5.83 7.57 5.84
C VAL A 247 7.07 7.07 6.58
N SER A 248 7.92 7.99 7.01
CA SER A 248 9.11 7.66 7.79
C SER A 248 9.37 8.66 8.92
N VAL A 249 9.73 8.13 10.08
CA VAL A 249 10.32 8.84 11.21
C VAL A 249 11.58 8.09 11.57
N ALA A 250 12.72 8.77 11.45
CA ALA A 250 14.01 8.19 11.84
C ALA A 250 14.06 8.00 13.35
N ALA A 251 14.68 6.91 13.80
CA ALA A 251 14.96 6.72 15.22
C ALA A 251 15.87 7.85 15.72
N SER A 252 15.38 8.55 16.73
CA SER A 252 16.08 9.62 17.45
C SER A 252 15.97 9.40 18.95
N GLY A 253 16.82 10.05 19.72
CA GLY A 253 16.66 10.11 21.17
C GLY A 253 15.59 11.12 21.57
N ASN A 254 15.46 11.33 22.88
CA ASN A 254 14.55 12.30 23.46
C ASN A 254 15.24 13.66 23.58
N SER A 255 14.57 14.70 23.09
CA SER A 255 14.98 16.08 23.38
C SER A 255 14.75 16.37 24.86
N ALA A 256 15.77 16.93 25.51
CA ALA A 256 15.73 17.28 26.92
C ALA A 256 16.53 18.56 27.20
N ASP A 257 16.33 19.14 28.38
CA ASP A 257 17.20 20.22 28.84
C ASP A 257 18.58 19.66 29.22
N MET A 258 19.63 20.19 28.60
CA MET A 258 20.99 19.74 28.86
C MET A 258 21.46 20.21 30.25
N PRO A 259 21.94 19.30 31.13
CA PRO A 259 22.53 19.70 32.40
C PRO A 259 23.75 20.63 32.20
N SER A 260 23.87 21.68 33.02
CA SER A 260 24.94 22.69 32.87
C SER A 260 26.35 22.08 32.90
N GLU A 261 26.60 21.13 33.82
CA GLU A 261 27.89 20.44 33.92
C GLU A 261 28.19 19.64 32.64
N ARG A 262 27.19 18.93 32.09
CA ARG A 262 27.33 18.17 30.84
C ARG A 262 27.58 19.10 29.65
N LYS A 263 26.93 20.27 29.62
CA LYS A 263 27.14 21.30 28.61
C LYS A 263 28.56 21.86 28.64
N GLU A 264 29.09 22.13 29.83
CA GLU A 264 30.47 22.60 30.01
C GLU A 264 31.48 21.52 29.62
N GLU A 265 31.28 20.27 30.03
CA GLU A 265 32.12 19.12 29.68
C GLU A 265 32.16 18.90 28.16
N ALA A 266 31.00 18.82 27.50
CA ALA A 266 30.90 18.61 26.06
C ALA A 266 31.59 19.74 25.26
N LEU A 267 31.36 21.00 25.66
CA LEU A 267 32.02 22.16 25.05
C LEU A 267 33.54 22.12 25.25
N ASN A 268 34.00 21.72 26.43
CA ASN A 268 35.42 21.59 26.72
C ASN A 268 36.08 20.52 25.84
N MET A 269 35.45 19.35 25.69
CA MET A 269 35.93 18.28 24.82
C MET A 269 36.04 18.74 23.35
N ALA A 270 35.01 19.45 22.84
CA ALA A 270 35.02 20.00 21.49
C ALA A 270 36.14 21.05 21.29
N LYS A 271 36.39 21.91 22.28
CA LYS A 271 37.50 22.87 22.24
C LYS A 271 38.87 22.19 22.31
N ILE A 272 39.00 21.09 23.05
CA ILE A 272 40.26 20.33 23.11
C ILE A 272 40.54 19.65 21.76
N TRP A 273 39.51 19.11 21.11
CA TRP A 273 39.62 18.60 19.74
C TRP A 273 40.05 19.69 18.75
N ASP A 274 39.38 20.85 18.77
CA ASP A 274 39.72 22.00 17.92
C ASP A 274 41.15 22.52 18.18
N ASN A 275 41.55 22.71 19.44
CA ASN A 275 42.91 23.13 19.78
C ASN A 275 43.98 22.11 19.35
N PHE A 276 43.65 20.83 19.34
CA PHE A 276 44.55 19.80 18.83
C PHE A 276 44.78 19.97 17.32
N LEU A 277 43.71 20.19 16.55
CA LEU A 277 43.78 20.38 15.10
C LEU A 277 44.53 21.65 14.67
N THR A 278 44.62 22.65 15.55
CA THR A 278 45.38 23.88 15.28
C THR A 278 46.71 23.92 16.03
N ASN A 279 47.19 22.80 16.58
CA ASN A 279 48.46 22.71 17.29
C ASN A 279 48.59 23.72 18.47
N ASP A 280 47.47 23.98 19.16
CA ASP A 280 47.39 24.88 20.33
C ASP A 280 47.45 24.12 21.66
N LEU A 281 47.49 22.79 21.63
CA LEU A 281 47.69 21.98 22.81
C LEU A 281 49.18 21.84 23.16
N SER A 282 49.48 21.87 24.46
CA SER A 282 50.82 21.64 24.98
C SER A 282 51.13 20.15 25.14
N GLY A 283 52.41 19.77 25.03
CA GLY A 283 52.90 18.43 25.30
C GLY A 283 53.55 17.75 24.08
N SER A 284 54.10 16.55 24.29
CA SER A 284 54.68 15.75 23.21
C SER A 284 53.63 15.38 22.16
N GLY A 285 54.04 15.34 20.89
CA GLY A 285 53.14 15.00 19.78
C GLY A 285 51.97 15.98 19.67
N HIS A 286 52.23 17.28 19.86
CA HIS A 286 51.24 18.34 19.67
C HIS A 286 49.99 18.21 20.57
N GLY A 287 50.17 17.63 21.77
CA GLY A 287 49.08 17.40 22.72
C GLY A 287 48.23 16.16 22.44
N LEU A 288 48.74 15.19 21.66
CA LEU A 288 48.03 13.94 21.32
C LEU A 288 47.41 13.22 22.54
N ALA A 289 48.19 13.05 23.61
CA ALA A 289 47.68 12.38 24.83
C ALA A 289 46.50 13.14 25.47
N THR A 290 46.52 14.47 25.39
CA THR A 290 45.47 15.34 25.93
C THR A 290 44.18 15.22 25.14
N VAL A 291 44.22 15.06 23.82
CA VAL A 291 43.00 14.86 23.02
C VAL A 291 42.49 13.43 23.13
N GLN A 292 43.39 12.44 23.12
CA GLN A 292 43.01 11.02 23.16
C GLN A 292 42.31 10.60 24.45
N GLN A 293 42.53 11.29 25.59
CA GLN A 293 41.80 11.02 26.83
C GLN A 293 40.29 11.27 26.73
N TYR A 294 39.84 12.02 25.71
CA TYR A 294 38.43 12.32 25.44
C TYR A 294 37.87 11.51 24.27
N LEU A 295 38.67 10.62 23.68
CA LEU A 295 38.28 9.73 22.60
C LEU A 295 38.19 8.30 23.14
N ILE A 296 37.59 7.42 22.34
CA ILE A 296 37.52 5.99 22.63
C ILE A 296 38.76 5.32 22.06
N GLU A 297 39.47 4.50 22.85
CA GLU A 297 40.69 3.83 22.40
C GLU A 297 40.43 2.99 21.14
N ASP A 298 41.37 3.02 20.21
CA ASP A 298 41.30 2.36 18.90
C ASP A 298 40.10 2.76 17.99
N SER A 299 39.31 3.77 18.37
CA SER A 299 38.25 4.31 17.50
C SER A 299 38.80 5.04 16.28
N TYR A 300 37.91 5.36 15.33
CA TYR A 300 38.28 6.15 14.15
C TYR A 300 38.93 7.48 14.53
N TYR A 301 38.32 8.27 15.42
CA TYR A 301 38.86 9.57 15.82
C TYR A 301 40.13 9.46 16.66
N TRP A 302 40.28 8.40 17.46
CA TRP A 302 41.51 8.17 18.23
C TRP A 302 42.71 7.88 17.33
N ASN A 303 42.50 7.04 16.31
CA ASN A 303 43.51 6.76 15.29
C ASN A 303 43.74 7.97 14.38
N LEU A 304 42.68 8.69 14.00
CA LEU A 304 42.80 9.93 13.22
C LEU A 304 43.67 10.96 13.95
N ALA A 305 43.48 11.14 15.26
CA ALA A 305 44.33 12.04 16.05
C ALA A 305 45.79 11.58 16.06
N LYS A 306 46.03 10.27 16.23
CA LYS A 306 47.38 9.70 16.21
C LYS A 306 48.07 9.90 14.86
N ASP A 307 47.36 9.64 13.78
CA ASP A 307 47.85 9.81 12.41
C ASP A 307 48.12 11.29 12.14
N TYR A 308 47.20 12.19 12.49
CA TYR A 308 47.35 13.63 12.34
C TYR A 308 48.57 14.18 13.11
N ALA A 309 48.75 13.77 14.37
CA ALA A 309 49.89 14.21 15.19
C ALA A 309 51.25 13.72 14.68
N SER A 310 51.27 12.69 13.83
CA SER A 310 52.49 12.10 13.27
C SER A 310 52.67 12.38 11.77
N SER A 311 51.66 12.95 11.11
CA SER A 311 51.71 13.31 9.68
C SER A 311 52.38 14.67 9.48
N ALA A 312 52.68 14.99 8.21
CA ALA A 312 53.17 16.32 7.85
C ALA A 312 52.07 17.40 8.00
N ASP A 313 50.79 17.03 8.11
CA ASP A 313 49.68 17.98 8.10
C ASP A 313 49.74 18.96 9.27
N ILE A 314 50.10 18.47 10.46
CA ILE A 314 50.26 19.30 11.65
C ILE A 314 51.40 20.31 11.52
N THR A 315 52.37 20.04 10.63
CA THR A 315 53.48 20.96 10.35
C THR A 315 53.11 22.07 9.36
N PHE A 316 51.97 21.96 8.67
CA PHE A 316 51.45 23.01 7.79
C PHE A 316 50.56 24.02 8.50
N ILE A 317 50.33 23.85 9.82
CA ILE A 317 49.62 24.83 10.62
C ILE A 317 50.47 26.09 10.75
N SER A 318 49.92 27.21 10.31
CA SER A 318 50.60 28.51 10.36
C SER A 318 50.75 28.99 11.79
N ASP A 319 51.93 29.51 12.14
CA ASP A 319 52.15 30.18 13.42
C ASP A 319 51.12 31.28 13.65
N HIS A 320 50.51 31.28 14.82
CA HIS A 320 49.47 32.23 15.18
C HIS A 320 49.41 32.50 16.68
N THR A 321 48.68 33.55 17.04
CA THR A 321 48.37 33.89 18.43
C THR A 321 46.86 33.92 18.65
N LEU A 322 46.43 33.45 19.83
CA LEU A 322 45.07 33.49 20.30
C LEU A 322 44.82 34.75 21.15
N SER A 323 43.62 35.32 21.06
CA SER A 323 43.15 36.31 22.04
C SER A 323 42.79 35.61 23.36
N GLY A 324 42.64 36.36 24.46
CA GLY A 324 42.40 35.78 25.79
C GLY A 324 41.24 34.76 25.84
N ASN A 325 40.09 35.10 25.25
CA ASN A 325 39.07 34.11 24.90
C ASN A 325 38.95 34.04 23.37
N PRO A 326 39.56 33.02 22.73
CA PRO A 326 39.60 32.94 21.27
C PRO A 326 38.25 32.50 20.66
N TYR A 327 37.35 31.95 21.46
CA TYR A 327 36.08 31.39 20.99
C TYR A 327 34.95 32.40 21.09
N THR A 328 34.27 32.62 19.96
CA THR A 328 33.10 33.51 19.84
C THR A 328 31.93 32.77 19.20
N GLY A 329 30.70 33.24 19.43
CA GLY A 329 29.51 32.61 18.85
C GLY A 329 29.29 31.18 19.34
N VAL A 330 29.63 30.91 20.61
CA VAL A 330 29.54 29.58 21.20
C VAL A 330 28.07 29.19 21.38
N THR A 331 27.71 28.07 20.79
CA THR A 331 26.40 27.44 20.87
C THR A 331 26.58 25.99 21.32
N VAL A 332 25.78 25.58 22.30
CA VAL A 332 25.58 24.17 22.66
C VAL A 332 24.10 23.98 22.89
N ASP A 333 23.44 23.33 21.95
CA ASP A 333 21.99 23.12 21.90
C ASP A 333 21.65 21.78 21.24
N ASN A 334 20.37 21.56 20.93
CA ASN A 334 19.85 20.31 20.35
C ASN A 334 20.34 19.07 21.10
N TYR A 335 20.26 19.11 22.44
CA TYR A 335 20.62 18.00 23.30
C TYR A 335 19.61 16.86 23.13
N ILE A 336 20.12 15.69 22.78
CA ILE A 336 19.34 14.48 22.55
C ILE A 336 19.93 13.37 23.40
N GLU A 337 19.12 12.81 24.28
CA GLU A 337 19.48 11.66 25.09
C GLU A 337 18.92 10.38 24.48
N TYR A 338 19.80 9.43 24.16
CA TYR A 338 19.40 8.16 23.55
C TYR A 338 19.21 7.08 24.62
N ASN A 339 20.08 7.05 25.62
CA ASN A 339 20.06 6.19 26.80
C ASN A 339 21.06 6.71 27.84
N ASP A 340 21.15 6.05 28.99
CA ASP A 340 22.05 6.42 30.11
C ASP A 340 23.54 6.49 29.73
N ASP A 341 23.93 5.83 28.64
CA ASP A 341 25.31 5.70 28.17
C ASP A 341 25.57 6.47 26.88
N CYS A 342 24.60 7.22 26.34
CA CYS A 342 24.73 7.90 25.05
C CYS A 342 23.86 9.15 24.91
N TYR A 343 24.49 10.24 24.50
CA TYR A 343 23.80 11.46 24.10
C TYR A 343 24.49 12.13 22.91
N SER A 344 23.79 13.07 22.27
CA SER A 344 24.39 14.00 21.32
C SER A 344 24.00 15.44 21.64
N CYS A 345 24.80 16.38 21.16
CA CYS A 345 24.40 17.78 21.10
C CYS A 345 25.06 18.45 19.89
N HIS A 346 24.40 19.50 19.41
CA HIS A 346 25.01 20.39 18.43
C HIS A 346 25.94 21.36 19.17
N ILE A 347 27.18 21.46 18.67
CA ILE A 347 28.19 22.38 19.17
C ILE A 347 28.69 23.22 18.00
N ALA A 348 28.58 24.53 18.14
CA ALA A 348 29.13 25.47 17.18
C ALA A 348 29.93 26.57 17.88
N PHE A 349 31.06 26.96 17.29
CA PHE A 349 31.82 28.13 17.69
C PHE A 349 32.77 28.57 16.57
N THR A 350 33.17 29.83 16.62
CA THR A 350 34.27 30.36 15.80
C THR A 350 35.48 30.62 16.68
N LYS A 351 36.60 29.99 16.36
CA LYS A 351 37.91 30.28 16.91
C LYS A 351 38.58 31.39 16.12
N ASN A 352 38.99 32.46 16.79
CA ASN A 352 39.65 33.60 16.17
C ASN A 352 41.16 33.53 16.43
N MET A 353 41.93 33.52 15.35
CA MET A 353 43.39 33.41 15.36
C MET A 353 43.98 34.61 14.62
N THR A 354 45.16 35.06 15.04
CA THR A 354 45.95 36.04 14.28
C THR A 354 47.23 35.37 13.80
N LEU A 355 47.36 35.14 12.50
CA LEU A 355 48.58 34.56 11.94
C LEU A 355 49.75 35.53 12.08
N THR A 356 50.93 35.00 12.40
CA THR A 356 52.18 35.79 12.45
C THR A 356 52.46 36.48 11.11
N SER A 357 52.11 35.83 10.01
CA SER A 357 52.09 36.41 8.66
C SER A 357 50.79 36.02 7.96
N GLY A 358 49.84 36.96 7.84
CA GLY A 358 48.57 36.72 7.15
C GLY A 358 47.32 37.34 7.80
N GLY A 359 47.46 37.94 8.99
CA GLY A 359 46.39 38.67 9.67
C GLY A 359 45.35 37.77 10.33
N ALA A 360 44.14 38.29 10.55
CA ALA A 360 43.08 37.56 11.23
C ALA A 360 42.58 36.37 10.40
N ARG A 361 42.37 35.24 11.09
CA ARG A 361 41.79 33.99 10.57
C ARG A 361 40.74 33.46 11.52
N LYS A 362 39.82 32.69 10.96
CA LYS A 362 38.72 32.05 11.67
C LYS A 362 38.73 30.58 11.35
N ASP A 363 38.64 29.78 12.39
CA ASP A 363 38.29 28.37 12.28
C ASP A 363 36.88 28.18 12.86
N VAL A 364 36.08 27.32 12.24
CA VAL A 364 34.66 27.18 12.55
C VAL A 364 34.34 25.71 12.79
N ILE A 365 33.89 25.43 14.00
CA ILE A 365 33.22 24.17 14.33
C ILE A 365 31.73 24.43 14.28
N ASP A 366 31.02 23.57 13.58
CA ASP A 366 29.56 23.52 13.47
C ASP A 366 29.22 22.05 13.20
N SER A 367 28.95 21.29 14.26
CA SER A 367 28.77 19.83 14.16
C SER A 367 27.88 19.28 15.25
N THR A 368 27.23 18.16 14.96
CA THR A 368 26.62 17.31 15.99
C THR A 368 27.68 16.37 16.53
N PHE A 369 27.93 16.47 17.84
CA PHE A 369 28.84 15.61 18.56
C PHE A 369 28.05 14.50 19.23
N TYR A 370 28.52 13.26 19.08
CA TYR A 370 27.99 12.09 19.76
C TYR A 370 28.94 11.66 20.86
N PHE A 371 28.41 11.50 22.06
CA PHE A 371 29.14 11.12 23.25
C PHE A 371 28.63 9.79 23.77
N VAL A 372 29.56 8.91 24.13
CA VAL A 372 29.27 7.64 24.78
C VAL A 372 30.00 7.52 26.09
N LYS A 373 29.41 6.80 27.03
CA LYS A 373 30.06 6.46 28.29
C LYS A 373 31.01 5.29 28.06
N TYR A 374 32.31 5.58 28.12
CA TYR A 374 33.38 4.63 27.89
C TYR A 374 34.25 4.55 29.14
N GLU A 375 34.38 3.37 29.73
CA GLU A 375 35.16 3.14 30.96
C GLU A 375 34.84 4.10 32.12
N GLY A 376 33.56 4.48 32.25
CA GLY A 376 33.08 5.35 33.33
C GLY A 376 33.25 6.85 33.08
N ARG A 377 33.79 7.28 31.93
CA ARG A 377 33.88 8.68 31.50
C ARG A 377 33.11 8.91 30.20
N TRP A 378 32.76 10.17 29.91
CA TRP A 378 32.25 10.52 28.59
C TRP A 378 33.40 10.59 27.58
N ALA A 379 33.14 10.13 26.35
CA ALA A 379 34.08 10.16 25.25
C ALA A 379 33.36 10.55 23.95
N ILE A 380 34.04 11.27 23.07
CA ILE A 380 33.54 11.56 21.72
C ILE A 380 33.58 10.27 20.91
N ALA A 381 32.41 9.82 20.44
CA ALA A 381 32.25 8.66 19.58
C ALA A 381 32.15 9.05 18.09
N ASP A 382 31.49 10.18 17.80
CA ASP A 382 31.34 10.68 16.43
C ASP A 382 31.19 12.20 16.37
N MET A 383 31.53 12.78 15.22
CA MET A 383 31.39 14.21 14.92
C MET A 383 30.89 14.39 13.49
N ILE A 384 29.62 14.74 13.35
CA ILE A 384 28.97 14.91 12.04
C ILE A 384 28.79 16.41 11.78
N ALA A 385 29.46 16.92 10.74
CA ALA A 385 29.33 18.32 10.35
C ALA A 385 27.89 18.65 9.97
N THR A 386 27.36 19.73 10.52
CA THR A 386 26.04 20.25 10.17
C THR A 386 26.19 20.96 8.81
N THR A 387 25.98 20.20 7.73
CA THR A 387 25.99 20.77 6.37
C THR A 387 24.97 21.90 6.26
N LYS A 388 25.42 23.06 5.76
CA LYS A 388 24.51 24.06 5.19
C LYS A 388 24.05 23.67 3.80
#